data_AF-A0AAV5VUL2-F1
#
_entry.id   AF-A0AAV5VUL2-F1
#
_cell.length_a   1.000
_cell.length_b   1.000
_cell.length_c   1.000
_cell.angle_alpha   90.00
_cell.angle_beta   90.00
_cell.angle_gamma   90.00
#
_symmetry.space_group_name_H-M   'P 1'
#
loop_
_entity.id
_entity.type
_entity.pdbx_description
1 polymer ?
#
loop_
_entity_poly.entity_id
_entity_poly.type
_entity_poly.pdbx_seq_one_letter_code
_entity_poly.pdbx_strand_id
1 'polypeptide(L)'
;MDDFDTSKDYQIAGAILFSMALIGLSCNLSVVFFLNLMPSLNNSFGSLTLSQAIVDSIHQSLFLFYFAPCIYFRSDTLYNISDTFGFIILTAYQICCFSHVSISINRFIAVYAPLTYKSLFSKWNTRAIILTYWVLGIVIMTVFLKFVDCSLYLPKETWIFIFKDTPACFTVMW
;
A
#
# COMPACT_ATOMS: atom_id res chain seq x y z
N MET A 1 16.95 -0.10 28.66
CA MET A 1 16.79 0.28 27.25
C MET A 1 15.83 1.44 27.32
N ASP A 2 16.33 2.68 27.17
CA ASP A 2 15.44 3.84 27.23
C ASP A 2 14.41 3.67 26.11
N ASP A 3 13.12 3.69 26.46
CA ASP A 3 12.04 3.58 25.48
C ASP A 3 12.17 4.72 24.47
N PHE A 4 12.06 4.37 23.19
CA PHE A 4 12.19 5.32 22.11
C PHE A 4 11.05 6.37 22.21
N ASP A 5 11.40 7.61 22.57
CA ASP A 5 10.44 8.69 22.83
C ASP A 5 9.91 9.27 21.50
N THR A 6 8.77 8.75 21.04
CA THR A 6 8.11 9.24 19.81
C THR A 6 7.48 10.63 19.95
N SER A 7 7.54 11.27 21.12
CA SER A 7 7.03 12.64 21.29
C SER A 7 7.99 13.70 20.75
N LYS A 8 9.26 13.33 20.54
CA LYS A 8 10.35 14.19 20.05
C LYS A 8 10.74 13.84 18.61
N ASP A 9 11.58 14.67 18.01
CA ASP A 9 12.18 14.46 16.68
C ASP A 9 11.20 14.27 15.51
N TYR A 10 9.94 14.64 15.70
CA TYR A 10 8.88 14.52 14.68
C TYR A 10 9.23 15.29 13.39
N GLN A 11 9.92 16.43 13.47
CA GLN A 11 10.36 17.16 12.28
C GLN A 11 11.41 16.38 11.49
N ILE A 12 12.32 15.68 12.18
CA ILE A 12 13.34 14.84 11.54
C ILE A 12 12.66 13.62 10.90
N ALA A 13 11.75 12.96 11.63
CA ALA A 13 10.96 11.84 11.12
C ALA A 13 10.16 12.25 9.87
N GLY A 14 9.47 13.39 9.91
CA GLY A 14 8.73 13.95 8.79
C GLY A 14 9.61 14.26 7.58
N ALA A 15 10.80 14.85 7.80
CA ALA A 15 11.74 15.14 6.71
C ALA A 15 12.28 13.86 6.05
N ILE A 16 12.63 12.84 6.84
CA ILE A 16 13.09 11.54 6.33
C ILE A 16 11.98 10.86 5.52
N LEU A 17 10.76 10.81 6.08
CA LEU A 17 9.60 10.23 5.41
C LEU A 17 9.30 10.94 4.08
N PHE A 18 9.38 12.27 4.06
CA PHE A 18 9.19 13.05 2.84
C PHE A 18 10.21 12.67 1.76
N SER A 19 11.50 12.62 2.10
CA SER A 19 12.55 12.25 1.15
C SER A 19 12.39 10.82 0.63
N MET A 20 12.09 9.86 1.51
CA MET A 20 11.83 8.47 1.12
C MET A 20 10.63 8.35 0.19
N ALA A 21 9.53 9.05 0.52
CA ALA A 21 8.30 9.00 -0.27
C ALA A 21 8.47 9.66 -1.64
N LEU A 22 9.25 10.75 -1.73
CA LEU A 22 9.53 11.42 -2.99
C LEU A 22 10.32 10.52 -3.95
N ILE A 23 11.36 9.85 -3.44
CA ILE A 23 12.16 8.89 -4.22
C ILE A 23 11.28 7.71 -4.63
N GLY A 24 10.55 7.13 -3.68
CA GLY A 24 9.66 5.99 -3.93
C GLY A 24 8.59 6.30 -4.98
N LEU A 25 7.96 7.47 -4.91
CA LEU A 25 6.97 7.91 -5.89
C LEU A 25 7.59 8.08 -7.28
N SER A 26 8.76 8.73 -7.36
CA SER A 26 9.47 8.94 -8.62
C SER A 26 9.85 7.63 -9.30
N CYS A 27 10.34 6.65 -8.53
CA CYS A 27 10.65 5.31 -9.02
C CYS A 27 9.41 4.59 -9.55
N ASN A 28 8.31 4.58 -8.79
CA ASN A 28 7.09 3.88 -9.20
C ASN A 28 6.42 4.52 -10.42
N LEU A 29 6.40 5.86 -10.51
CA LEU A 29 5.92 6.56 -11.71
C LEU A 29 6.78 6.25 -12.93
N SER A 30 8.09 6.13 -12.75
CA SER A 30 9.01 5.72 -13.83
C SER A 30 8.68 4.29 -14.32
N VAL A 31 8.36 3.36 -13.41
CA VAL A 31 7.93 2.00 -13.77
C VAL A 31 6.60 2.02 -14.53
N VAL A 32 5.62 2.80 -14.05
CA VAL A 32 4.33 2.98 -14.75
C VAL A 32 4.57 3.50 -16.17
N PHE A 33 5.36 4.56 -16.32
CA PHE A 33 5.70 5.13 -17.62
C PHE A 33 6.38 4.11 -18.54
N PHE A 34 7.42 3.44 -18.04
CA PHE A 34 8.18 2.44 -18.79
C PHE A 34 7.31 1.26 -19.27
N LEU A 35 6.44 0.73 -18.40
CA LEU A 35 5.55 -0.38 -18.75
C LEU A 35 4.50 -0.02 -19.80
N ASN A 36 4.06 1.24 -19.84
CA ASN A 36 3.14 1.71 -20.88
C ASN A 36 3.84 1.94 -22.23
N LEU A 37 5.14 2.24 -22.22
CA LEU A 37 5.91 2.45 -23.44
C LEU A 37 6.39 1.17 -24.11
N MET A 38 6.72 0.13 -23.34
CA MET A 38 7.45 -1.03 -23.85
C MET A 38 6.50 -2.13 -24.37
N PRO A 39 6.42 -2.38 -25.70
CA PRO A 39 5.51 -3.38 -26.25
C PRO A 39 5.86 -4.81 -25.82
N SER A 40 7.14 -5.09 -25.55
CA SER A 40 7.62 -6.38 -25.05
C SER A 40 7.07 -6.75 -23.67
N LEU A 41 6.64 -5.75 -22.90
CA LEU A 41 6.02 -5.92 -21.57
C LEU A 41 4.49 -5.91 -21.63
N ASN A 42 3.89 -5.89 -22.83
CA ASN A 42 2.44 -6.06 -23.02
C ASN A 42 2.01 -7.53 -22.87
N ASN A 43 2.34 -8.10 -21.71
CA ASN A 43 2.04 -9.46 -21.31
C ASN A 43 1.46 -9.46 -19.89
N SER A 44 1.13 -10.64 -19.37
CA SER A 44 0.52 -10.80 -18.05
C SER A 44 1.41 -10.32 -16.91
N PHE A 45 2.72 -10.57 -16.97
CA PHE A 45 3.66 -10.06 -15.99
C PHE A 45 3.69 -8.53 -15.97
N GLY A 46 3.78 -7.90 -17.14
CA GLY A 46 3.78 -6.44 -17.24
C GLY A 46 2.48 -5.81 -16.73
N SER A 47 1.33 -6.45 -16.99
CA SER A 47 0.03 -6.00 -16.46
C SER A 47 -0.04 -6.08 -14.93
N LEU A 48 0.45 -7.17 -14.34
CA LEU A 48 0.51 -7.34 -12.87
C LEU A 48 1.46 -6.32 -12.24
N THR A 49 2.64 -6.12 -12.84
CA THR A 49 3.65 -5.16 -12.37
C THR A 49 3.17 -3.72 -12.52
N LEU A 50 2.40 -3.41 -13.56
CA LEU A 50 1.80 -2.09 -13.74
C LEU A 50 0.80 -1.79 -12.63
N SER A 51 -0.08 -2.76 -12.32
CA SER A 51 -1.03 -2.63 -11.22
C SER A 51 -0.32 -2.44 -9.88
N GLN A 52 0.74 -3.22 -9.60
CA GLN A 52 1.61 -3.04 -8.43
C GLN A 52 2.15 -1.61 -8.33
N ALA A 53 2.80 -1.11 -9.39
CA ALA A 53 3.41 0.20 -9.41
C ALA A 53 2.40 1.35 -9.24
N ILE A 54 1.16 1.16 -9.71
CA ILE A 54 0.05 2.10 -9.47
C ILE A 54 -0.30 2.14 -7.98
N VAL A 55 -0.47 0.99 -7.32
CA VAL A 55 -0.78 0.91 -5.88
C VAL A 55 0.34 1.51 -5.05
N ASP A 56 1.59 1.18 -5.36
CA ASP A 56 2.76 1.73 -4.68
C ASP A 56 2.86 3.25 -4.90
N SER A 57 2.52 3.77 -6.08
CA SER A 57 2.45 5.21 -6.34
C SER A 57 1.38 5.90 -5.49
N ILE A 58 0.21 5.28 -5.33
CA ILE A 58 -0.86 5.79 -4.45
C ILE A 58 -0.35 5.84 -3.01
N HIS A 59 0.24 4.75 -2.51
CA HIS A 59 0.76 4.67 -1.16
C HIS A 59 1.85 5.73 -0.90
N GLN A 60 2.84 5.87 -1.80
CA GLN A 60 3.88 6.87 -1.68
C GLN A 60 3.36 8.31 -1.79
N SER A 61 2.30 8.54 -2.58
CA SER A 61 1.64 9.85 -2.63
C SER A 61 1.00 10.22 -1.29
N LEU A 62 0.34 9.27 -0.61
CA LEU A 62 -0.22 9.51 0.73
C LEU A 62 0.87 9.82 1.74
N PHE A 63 2.02 9.15 1.65
CA PHE A 63 3.15 9.43 2.53
C PHE A 63 3.74 10.82 2.28
N LEU A 64 3.92 11.19 1.01
CA LEU A 64 4.53 12.44 0.60
C LEU A 64 3.66 13.67 0.89
N PHE A 65 2.36 13.60 0.56
CA PHE A 65 1.47 14.75 0.60
C PHE A 65 0.61 14.83 1.87
N TYR A 66 0.45 13.73 2.60
CA TYR A 66 -0.34 13.70 3.82
C TYR A 66 0.52 13.37 5.04
N PHE A 67 1.13 12.18 5.10
CA PHE A 67 1.71 11.68 6.35
C PHE A 67 2.93 12.49 6.81
N ALA A 68 3.91 12.71 5.92
CA ALA A 68 5.10 13.49 6.23
C ALA A 68 4.76 14.96 6.59
N PRO A 69 3.92 15.69 5.84
CA PRO A 69 3.46 17.02 6.24
C PRO A 69 2.67 17.03 7.56
N CYS A 70 1.83 16.03 7.80
CA CYS A 70 1.04 15.92 9.04
C CYS A 70 1.95 15.84 10.28
N ILE A 71 2.97 14.97 10.23
CA ILE A 71 3.95 14.86 11.30
C ILE A 71 4.78 16.14 11.41
N TYR A 72 5.33 16.63 10.29
CA TYR A 72 6.28 17.76 10.28
C TYR A 72 5.67 19.05 10.82
N PHE A 73 4.47 19.40 10.36
CA PHE A 73 3.78 20.64 10.75
C PHE A 73 2.91 20.49 12.01
N ARG A 74 2.67 19.27 12.47
CA ARG A 74 1.72 18.96 13.55
C ARG A 74 0.35 19.65 13.41
N SER A 75 -0.23 19.65 12.20
CA SER A 75 -1.50 20.32 11.94
C SER A 75 -2.69 19.53 12.47
N ASP A 76 -3.47 20.14 13.38
CA ASP A 76 -4.67 19.55 13.97
C ASP A 76 -5.68 19.07 12.93
N THR A 77 -5.85 19.81 11.84
CA THR A 77 -6.75 19.44 10.74
C THR A 77 -6.33 18.13 10.08
N LEU A 78 -5.02 17.89 9.90
CA LEU A 78 -4.50 16.67 9.29
C LEU A 78 -4.61 15.47 10.24
N TYR A 79 -4.45 15.69 11.54
CA TYR A 79 -4.66 14.65 12.55
C TYR A 79 -6.13 14.22 12.66
N ASN A 80 -7.07 15.17 12.55
CA ASN A 80 -8.51 14.89 12.64
C ASN A 80 -9.04 13.97 11.53
N ILE A 81 -8.35 13.90 10.39
CA ILE A 81 -8.70 13.03 9.24
C ILE A 81 -7.80 11.80 9.14
N SER A 82 -6.96 11.54 10.16
CA SER A 82 -5.95 10.49 10.11
C SER A 82 -6.50 9.08 10.05
N ASP A 83 -7.69 8.84 10.61
CA ASP A 83 -8.37 7.54 10.52
C ASP A 83 -8.71 7.17 9.06
N THR A 84 -9.07 8.18 8.27
CA THR A 84 -9.46 8.03 6.87
C THR A 84 -8.23 7.77 6.02
N PHE A 85 -7.14 8.51 6.25
CA PHE A 85 -5.87 8.25 5.56
C PHE A 85 -5.25 6.92 5.99
N GLY A 86 -5.33 6.54 7.27
CA GLY A 86 -4.88 5.25 7.77
C GLY A 86 -5.60 4.08 7.10
N PHE A 87 -6.92 4.20 6.88
CA PHE A 87 -7.69 3.23 6.09
C PHE A 87 -7.16 3.09 4.65
N ILE A 88 -6.94 4.19 3.94
CA ILE A 88 -6.47 4.16 2.54
C ILE A 88 -5.04 3.58 2.48
N ILE A 89 -4.16 3.97 3.41
CA ILE A 89 -2.79 3.48 3.51
C ILE A 89 -2.75 1.97 3.68
N LEU A 90 -3.50 1.42 4.65
CA LEU A 90 -3.56 -0.02 4.90
C LEU A 90 -4.23 -0.78 3.75
N THR A 91 -5.23 -0.18 3.11
CA THR A 91 -5.87 -0.77 1.92
C THR A 91 -4.88 -0.89 0.78
N ALA A 92 -4.11 0.16 0.48
CA ALA A 92 -3.06 0.11 -0.53
C ALA A 92 -1.99 -0.93 -0.18
N TYR A 93 -1.56 -1.00 1.08
CA TYR A 93 -0.63 -2.02 1.57
C TYR A 93 -1.17 -3.44 1.34
N GLN A 94 -2.43 -3.70 1.66
CA GLN A 94 -3.04 -5.03 1.48
C GLN A 94 -3.09 -5.45 0.00
N ILE A 95 -3.48 -4.53 -0.87
CA ILE A 95 -3.54 -4.78 -2.32
C ILE A 95 -2.12 -5.08 -2.85
N CYS A 96 -1.12 -4.34 -2.38
CA CYS A 96 0.30 -4.56 -2.68
C CYS A 96 0.73 -5.99 -2.27
N CYS A 97 0.41 -6.43 -1.05
CA CYS A 97 0.69 -7.81 -0.60
C CYS A 97 0.07 -8.88 -1.52
N PHE A 98 -1.21 -8.76 -1.88
CA PHE A 98 -1.85 -9.73 -2.77
C PHE A 98 -1.30 -9.69 -4.21
N SER A 99 -0.92 -8.50 -4.68
CA SER A 99 -0.27 -8.33 -5.97
C SER A 99 1.10 -9.01 -5.99
N HIS A 100 1.92 -8.90 -4.93
CA HIS A 100 3.18 -9.63 -4.80
C HIS A 100 3.01 -11.15 -4.86
N VAL A 101 2.00 -11.69 -4.19
CA VAL A 101 1.65 -13.12 -4.27
C VAL A 101 1.29 -13.49 -5.71
N SER A 102 0.46 -12.69 -6.37
CA SER A 102 0.03 -12.92 -7.75
C SER A 102 1.19 -12.89 -8.76
N ILE A 103 2.12 -11.94 -8.60
CA ILE A 103 3.34 -11.83 -9.41
C ILE A 103 4.25 -13.04 -9.17
N SER A 104 4.39 -13.48 -7.92
CA SER A 104 5.21 -14.65 -7.56
C SER A 104 4.66 -15.93 -8.18
N ILE A 105 3.34 -16.14 -8.12
CA ILE A 105 2.67 -17.26 -8.77
C ILE A 105 2.83 -17.18 -10.30
N ASN A 106 2.70 -15.98 -10.88
CA ASN A 106 2.93 -15.77 -12.31
C ASN A 106 4.34 -16.22 -12.72
N ARG A 107 5.38 -15.80 -11.98
CA ARG A 107 6.77 -16.18 -12.25
C ARG A 107 7.03 -17.66 -12.05
N PHE A 108 6.47 -18.25 -10.99
CA PHE A 108 6.60 -19.68 -10.74
C PHE A 108 5.99 -20.51 -11.89
N ILE A 109 4.75 -20.22 -12.27
CA ILE A 109 4.05 -21.00 -13.32
C ILE A 109 4.67 -20.80 -14.69
N ALA A 110 5.21 -19.61 -14.98
CA ALA A 110 5.93 -19.35 -16.23
C ALA A 110 7.12 -20.30 -16.44
N VAL A 111 7.80 -20.69 -15.35
CA VAL A 111 8.96 -21.58 -15.38
C VAL A 111 8.55 -23.05 -15.22
N TYR A 112 7.69 -23.35 -14.24
CA TYR A 112 7.34 -24.72 -13.86
C TYR A 112 6.35 -25.38 -14.83
N ALA A 113 5.37 -24.63 -15.35
CA ALA A 113 4.28 -25.16 -16.17
C ALA A 113 3.94 -24.25 -17.38
N PRO A 114 4.84 -24.12 -18.37
CA PRO A 114 4.69 -23.18 -19.49
C PRO A 114 3.48 -23.49 -20.39
N LEU A 115 3.06 -24.76 -20.48
CA LEU A 115 1.85 -25.14 -21.25
C LEU A 115 0.58 -24.59 -20.60
N THR A 116 0.49 -24.66 -19.26
CA THR A 116 -0.63 -24.15 -18.49
C THR A 116 -0.61 -22.62 -18.38
N TYR A 117 0.58 -22.00 -18.42
CA TYR A 117 0.76 -20.55 -18.29
C TYR A 117 -0.11 -19.75 -19.26
N LYS A 118 -0.16 -20.15 -20.53
CA LYS A 118 -0.96 -19.45 -21.56
C LYS A 118 -2.46 -19.46 -21.27
N SER A 119 -2.95 -20.54 -20.66
CA SER A 119 -4.36 -20.67 -20.27
C SER A 119 -4.65 -19.86 -19.01
N LEU A 120 -3.82 -20.01 -17.97
CA LEU A 120 -4.04 -19.37 -16.68
C LEU A 120 -3.81 -17.85 -16.73
N PHE A 121 -2.72 -17.39 -17.34
CA PHE A 121 -2.34 -15.98 -17.45
C PHE A 121 -2.61 -15.41 -18.84
N SER A 122 -3.80 -15.68 -19.38
CA SER A 122 -4.32 -14.98 -20.54
C SER A 122 -4.56 -13.50 -20.22
N LYS A 123 -4.75 -12.65 -21.25
CA LYS A 123 -5.02 -11.21 -21.05
C LYS A 123 -6.26 -10.98 -20.17
N TRP A 124 -7.33 -11.73 -20.41
CA TRP A 124 -8.58 -11.62 -19.66
C TRP A 124 -8.45 -12.16 -18.24
N ASN A 125 -7.84 -13.33 -18.07
CA ASN A 125 -7.64 -13.90 -16.75
C ASN A 125 -6.73 -13.02 -15.89
N THR A 126 -5.68 -12.45 -16.47
CA THR A 126 -4.79 -11.53 -15.73
C THR A 126 -5.55 -10.29 -15.25
N ARG A 127 -6.42 -9.71 -16.08
CA ARG A 127 -7.29 -8.59 -15.66
C ARG A 127 -8.26 -9.01 -14.55
N ALA A 128 -8.83 -10.21 -14.65
CA ALA A 128 -9.71 -10.76 -13.60
C ALA A 128 -8.95 -11.00 -12.28
N ILE A 129 -7.72 -11.52 -12.33
CA ILE A 129 -6.85 -11.69 -11.15
C ILE A 129 -6.57 -10.33 -10.51
N ILE A 130 -6.22 -9.32 -11.31
CA ILE A 130 -6.01 -7.94 -10.83
C ILE A 130 -7.26 -7.43 -10.11
N LEU A 131 -8.41 -7.46 -10.80
CA LEU A 131 -9.67 -7.01 -10.21
C LEU A 131 -9.98 -7.76 -8.90
N THR A 132 -9.75 -9.08 -8.87
CA THR A 132 -10.03 -9.93 -7.72
C THR A 132 -9.22 -9.50 -6.50
N TYR A 133 -7.90 -9.32 -6.63
CA TYR A 133 -7.10 -8.95 -5.46
C TYR A 133 -7.33 -7.50 -5.01
N TRP A 134 -7.69 -6.59 -5.91
CA TRP A 134 -8.09 -5.23 -5.55
C TRP A 134 -9.37 -5.25 -4.73
N VAL A 135 -10.40 -5.93 -5.22
CA VAL A 135 -11.69 -6.07 -4.53
C VAL A 135 -11.49 -6.77 -3.19
N LEU A 136 -10.74 -7.86 -3.15
CA LEU A 136 -10.44 -8.60 -1.93
C LEU A 136 -9.74 -7.72 -0.89
N GLY A 137 -8.71 -6.96 -1.28
CA GLY A 137 -8.00 -6.04 -0.39
C GLY A 137 -8.91 -4.97 0.19
N ILE A 138 -9.73 -4.34 -0.64
CA ILE A 138 -10.69 -3.31 -0.21
C ILE A 138 -11.74 -3.89 0.73
N VAL A 139 -12.34 -5.04 0.39
CA VAL A 139 -13.38 -5.68 1.20
C VAL A 139 -12.82 -6.09 2.56
N ILE A 140 -11.66 -6.76 2.59
CA ILE A 140 -11.02 -7.19 3.84
C ILE A 140 -10.73 -5.99 4.74
N MET A 141 -10.11 -4.94 4.21
CA MET A 141 -9.79 -3.75 5.01
C MET A 141 -11.04 -2.97 5.44
N THR A 142 -12.09 -2.96 4.62
CA THR A 142 -13.37 -2.35 5.02
C THR A 142 -14.02 -3.12 6.15
N VAL A 143 -14.04 -4.46 6.10
CA VAL A 143 -14.56 -5.31 7.18
C VAL A 143 -13.80 -5.05 8.48
N PHE A 144 -12.47 -5.14 8.44
CA PHE A 144 -11.67 -5.00 9.65
C PHE A 144 -11.63 -3.56 10.21
N LEU A 145 -11.39 -2.56 9.37
CA LEU A 145 -11.14 -1.20 9.85
C LEU A 145 -12.42 -0.37 10.04
N LYS A 146 -13.52 -0.71 9.35
CA LYS A 146 -14.78 0.05 9.45
C LYS A 146 -15.91 -0.74 10.10
N PHE A 147 -16.15 -2.01 9.74
CA PHE A 147 -17.25 -2.78 10.34
C PHE A 147 -16.93 -3.29 11.75
N VAL A 148 -15.69 -3.73 12.01
CA VAL A 148 -15.23 -4.18 13.33
C VAL A 148 -14.73 -2.99 14.19
N ASP A 149 -14.83 -1.76 13.67
CA ASP A 149 -14.37 -0.50 14.29
C ASP A 149 -12.89 -0.50 14.71
N CYS A 150 -12.04 -1.21 13.97
CA CYS A 150 -10.59 -1.22 14.21
C CYS A 150 -9.86 -0.16 13.38
N SER A 151 -10.20 1.12 13.54
CA SER A 151 -9.56 2.19 12.77
C SER A 151 -8.06 2.32 13.09
N LEU A 152 -7.25 2.51 12.05
CA LEU A 152 -5.86 2.95 12.14
C LEU A 152 -5.81 4.47 12.07
N TYR A 153 -5.29 5.14 13.10
CA TYR A 153 -5.22 6.60 13.18
C TYR A 153 -3.84 7.06 13.66
N LEU A 154 -3.57 8.36 13.53
CA LEU A 154 -2.31 8.96 13.94
C LEU A 154 -2.55 9.84 15.19
N PRO A 155 -2.06 9.47 16.38
CA PRO A 155 -2.10 10.32 17.58
C PRO A 155 -1.08 11.46 17.47
N LYS A 156 -1.30 12.55 18.21
CA LYS A 156 -0.39 13.72 18.18
C LYS A 156 0.89 13.53 18.99
N GLU A 157 0.83 12.62 19.96
CA GLU A 157 1.89 12.29 20.92
C GLU A 157 2.98 11.43 20.27
N THR A 158 2.71 10.89 19.09
CA THR A 158 3.59 9.99 18.37
C THR A 158 3.64 10.34 16.88
N TRP A 159 4.62 9.80 16.18
CA TRP A 159 4.77 9.93 14.73
C TRP A 159 4.51 8.60 14.01
N ILE A 160 3.92 7.61 14.70
CA ILE A 160 3.51 6.33 14.12
C ILE A 160 1.99 6.18 14.14
N PHE A 161 1.45 5.58 13.08
CA PHE A 161 0.05 5.15 13.08
C PHE A 161 -0.15 4.01 14.08
N ILE A 162 -1.25 4.06 14.83
CA ILE A 162 -1.65 3.02 15.76
C ILE A 162 -3.11 2.63 15.54
N PHE A 163 -3.44 1.39 15.90
CA PHE A 163 -4.82 0.94 15.92
C PHE A 163 -5.53 1.50 17.16
N LYS A 164 -6.85 1.67 17.07
CA LYS A 164 -7.69 1.94 18.25
C LYS A 164 -7.48 0.86 19.32
N ASP A 165 -7.44 1.30 20.57
CA ASP A 165 -7.36 0.41 21.73
C ASP A 165 -8.75 -0.18 22.05
N THR A 166 -9.15 -1.20 21.29
CA THR A 166 -10.41 -1.93 21.49
C THR A 166 -10.17 -3.45 21.54
N PRO A 167 -10.95 -4.22 22.31
CA PRO A 167 -10.88 -5.69 22.35
C PRO A 167 -10.96 -6.33 20.95
N ALA A 168 -11.76 -5.73 20.08
CA ALA A 168 -11.92 -6.18 18.70
C ALA A 168 -10.63 -6.02 17.89
N CYS A 169 -9.92 -4.90 18.04
CA CYS A 169 -8.63 -4.72 17.41
C CYS A 169 -7.63 -5.79 17.84
N PHE A 170 -7.53 -6.14 19.13
CA PHE A 170 -6.54 -7.13 19.61
C PHE A 170 -6.67 -8.52 18.97
N THR A 171 -7.83 -8.83 18.41
CA THR A 171 -8.07 -10.08 17.68
C THR A 171 -7.64 -9.99 16.21
N VAL A 172 -7.55 -8.77 15.67
CA VAL A 172 -7.38 -8.49 14.23
C VAL A 172 -6.00 -7.91 13.92
N MET A 173 -5.30 -7.28 14.88
CA MET A 173 -3.92 -6.81 14.68
C MET A 173 -3.03 -8.02 14.33
N TRP A 174 -2.26 -7.90 13.26
CA TRP A 174 -1.26 -8.87 12.81
C TRP A 174 0.15 -8.31 12.94
#